data_AF-A0A428MWW5-F1
#
_entry.id   AF-A0A428MWW5-F1
#
_cell.length_a   1.000
_cell.length_b   1.000
_cell.length_c   1.000
_cell.angle_alpha   90.00
_cell.angle_beta   90.00
_cell.angle_gamma   90.00
#
_symmetry.space_group_name_H-M   'P 1'
#
loop_
_entity.id
_entity.type
_entity.pdbx_description
1 polymer ?
#
loop_
_entity_poly.entity_id
_entity_poly.type
_entity_poly.pdbx_seq_one_letter_code
_entity_poly.pdbx_strand_id
1 'polypeptide(L)'
;MGPYLIAGCYIFTAACICFIFLLKDFIFIHFDNFSHWGIIVKELFQSNSLPDESTIITYTSYPPGSALFIYYIVTITGFSESMALISQAILIAGALSPIFIFCSWKNPFYLVGFLFIPAILLFVNSRSFYTLLVDPLLAYLSIAIIIIAYYYRDDWKRMTITILPVLSLLVLTKDSGKIFLAFCFLWIIGLFVRLIRKNSLSTRQKLYTLGYTAGSTILVPLFINLLWSRYVDNAYSSENQLSKFSITKDTLMDINKSPEVIATLLPNVWDAAFDISSNMFQGMLIANAIAVSSIVVILYLYKKTPQTLMFATIFVNVFYVLYIALLYLLYLYLMPEGEAENLAGFTRYQSSAAIFFIGILITFVLKEWMDKQNSYSYLRLPKLTVVVICLSIMTPFLDDGRSFFTHGYANTDIRPTASNLLTELRQQENISPNTRITLLNDIGESDHGFLRHLMRYERMTANTFVHTMCTLAKEKESLIEDIHKSRYLMVIKITSEMEMCLTENSSVENIEPGLYHIEDGVIASKPIHHKDQLNQ
;
A
#
# COMPACT_ATOMS: atom_id res chain seq x y z
N MET A 1 -2.34 17.58 -30.78
CA MET A 1 -2.66 16.71 -29.62
C MET A 1 -4.13 16.35 -29.71
N GLY A 2 -4.50 15.07 -29.64
CA GLY A 2 -5.90 14.65 -29.75
C GLY A 2 -6.73 15.07 -28.52
N PRO A 3 -8.06 15.24 -28.66
CA PRO A 3 -8.96 15.72 -27.59
C PRO A 3 -9.02 14.80 -26.35
N TYR A 4 -8.52 13.57 -26.45
CA TYR A 4 -8.52 12.56 -25.38
C TYR A 4 -7.40 12.76 -24.35
N LEU A 5 -6.22 13.21 -24.77
CA LEU A 5 -5.08 13.53 -23.88
C LEU A 5 -5.40 14.69 -22.93
N ILE A 6 -6.32 15.56 -23.35
CA ILE A 6 -6.79 16.70 -22.55
C ILE A 6 -7.69 16.22 -21.39
N ALA A 7 -8.40 15.09 -21.53
CA ALA A 7 -9.27 14.55 -20.49
C ALA A 7 -8.51 14.09 -19.26
N GLY A 8 -7.52 13.22 -19.47
CA GLY A 8 -6.68 12.70 -18.39
C GLY A 8 -5.99 13.81 -17.60
N CYS A 9 -5.49 14.86 -18.28
CA CYS A 9 -4.86 15.99 -17.61
C CYS A 9 -5.82 16.77 -16.70
N TYR A 10 -7.03 17.12 -17.17
CA TYR A 10 -8.00 17.82 -16.34
C TYR A 10 -8.48 16.97 -15.16
N ILE A 11 -8.73 15.68 -15.38
CA ILE A 11 -9.13 14.79 -14.29
C ILE A 11 -7.99 14.59 -13.29
N PHE A 12 -6.74 14.47 -13.75
CA PHE A 12 -5.58 14.44 -12.87
C PHE A 12 -5.51 15.70 -12.01
N THR A 13 -5.60 16.89 -12.61
CA THR A 13 -5.58 18.15 -11.86
C THR A 13 -6.73 18.25 -10.87
N ALA A 14 -7.95 17.90 -11.29
CA ALA A 14 -9.12 17.90 -10.40
C ALA A 14 -8.97 16.90 -9.25
N ALA A 15 -8.43 15.71 -9.51
CA ALA A 15 -8.16 14.69 -8.49
C ALA A 15 -7.09 15.19 -7.50
N CYS A 16 -6.00 15.79 -7.96
CA CYS A 16 -4.98 16.38 -7.08
C CYS A 16 -5.58 17.45 -6.17
N ILE A 17 -6.39 18.37 -6.71
CA ILE A 17 -7.07 19.40 -5.91
C ILE A 17 -7.99 18.76 -4.87
N CYS A 18 -8.81 17.79 -5.28
CA CYS A 18 -9.70 17.06 -4.38
C CYS A 18 -8.92 16.36 -3.24
N PHE A 19 -7.84 15.66 -3.58
CA PHE A 19 -7.01 14.94 -2.62
C PHE A 19 -6.29 15.86 -1.64
N ILE A 20 -5.85 17.04 -2.08
CA ILE A 20 -5.30 18.07 -1.18
C ILE A 20 -6.32 18.45 -0.11
N PHE A 21 -7.59 18.66 -0.47
CA PHE A 21 -8.64 18.99 0.51
C PHE A 21 -8.99 17.81 1.40
N LEU A 22 -9.06 16.59 0.85
CA LEU A 22 -9.41 15.38 1.61
C LEU A 22 -8.33 15.00 2.63
N LEU A 23 -7.06 15.18 2.30
CA LEU A 23 -5.93 14.73 3.12
C LEU A 23 -5.32 15.86 3.95
N LYS A 24 -5.91 17.06 3.92
CA LYS A 24 -5.45 18.19 4.72
C LYS A 24 -5.54 17.85 6.21
N ASP A 25 -4.48 18.19 6.95
CA ASP A 25 -4.40 18.03 8.41
C ASP A 25 -4.48 16.56 8.90
N PHE A 26 -4.37 15.59 7.97
CA PHE A 26 -4.29 14.18 8.32
C PHE A 26 -2.96 13.79 8.95
N ILE A 27 -3.07 12.85 9.89
CA ILE A 27 -1.94 12.18 10.53
C ILE A 27 -1.99 10.68 10.26
N PHE A 28 -0.83 10.03 10.29
CA PHE A 28 -0.69 8.59 10.22
C PHE A 28 -1.31 7.91 11.43
N ILE A 29 -2.07 6.86 11.20
CA ILE A 29 -2.63 6.04 12.29
C ILE A 29 -2.25 4.57 12.14
N HIS A 30 -1.84 4.17 10.95
CA HIS A 30 -1.53 2.79 10.63
C HIS A 30 -0.10 2.41 11.01
N PHE A 31 0.05 1.26 11.67
CA PHE A 31 1.32 0.65 12.06
C PHE A 31 2.43 0.72 10.99
N ASP A 32 2.15 0.22 9.76
CA ASP A 32 3.11 0.22 8.64
C ASP A 32 3.64 1.61 8.26
N ASN A 33 2.94 2.71 8.55
CA ASN A 33 3.50 4.04 8.30
C ASN A 33 4.71 4.28 9.21
N PHE A 34 4.67 3.79 10.45
CA PHE A 34 5.73 3.97 11.43
C PHE A 34 6.84 2.93 11.28
N SER A 35 6.51 1.72 10.86
CA SER A 35 7.48 0.64 10.71
C SER A 35 8.15 0.61 9.33
N HIS A 36 7.46 0.99 8.25
CA HIS A 36 7.96 0.83 6.88
C HIS A 36 7.98 2.14 6.08
N TRP A 37 6.86 2.84 5.95
CA TRP A 37 6.70 3.80 4.84
C TRP A 37 6.96 5.26 5.23
N GLY A 38 6.26 5.77 6.23
CA GLY A 38 6.39 7.15 6.70
C GLY A 38 7.74 7.43 7.35
N ILE A 39 8.30 6.45 8.07
CA ILE A 39 9.64 6.53 8.65
C ILE A 39 10.72 6.72 7.57
N ILE A 40 10.64 6.02 6.43
CA ILE A 40 11.58 6.19 5.33
C ILE A 40 11.49 7.59 4.74
N VAL A 41 10.27 8.09 4.49
CA VAL A 41 10.08 9.47 3.96
C VAL A 41 10.64 10.51 4.93
N LYS A 42 10.36 10.36 6.23
CA LYS A 42 10.83 11.27 7.27
C LYS A 42 12.35 11.25 7.37
N GLU A 43 12.96 10.07 7.27
CA GLU A 43 14.41 9.92 7.26
C GLU A 43 15.03 10.59 6.04
N LEU A 44 14.55 10.30 4.83
CA LEU A 44 15.01 10.95 3.59
C LEU A 44 14.95 12.48 3.69
N PHE A 45 13.88 13.02 4.29
CA PHE A 45 13.71 14.46 4.47
C PHE A 45 14.69 15.04 5.50
N GLN A 46 14.96 14.34 6.61
CA GLN A 46 15.83 14.83 7.68
C GLN A 46 17.33 14.71 7.34
N SER A 47 17.75 13.59 6.76
CA SER A 47 19.15 13.32 6.43
C SER A 47 19.54 13.85 5.05
N ASN A 48 18.56 14.05 4.16
CA ASN A 48 18.78 14.41 2.76
C ASN A 48 19.71 13.40 2.04
N SER A 49 19.67 12.14 2.48
CA SER A 49 20.46 11.03 1.93
C SER A 49 19.61 9.76 1.90
N LEU A 50 20.02 8.79 1.07
CA LEU A 50 19.42 7.45 1.12
C LEU A 50 19.73 6.78 2.48
N PRO A 51 18.84 5.91 2.98
CA PRO A 51 19.05 5.20 4.24
C PRO A 51 20.27 4.26 4.25
N ASP A 52 21.02 4.29 5.35
CA ASP A 52 22.16 3.41 5.64
C ASP A 52 22.12 2.90 7.10
N GLU A 53 23.18 2.23 7.57
CA GLU A 53 23.31 1.71 8.95
C GLU A 53 23.14 2.76 10.06
N SER A 54 23.35 4.04 9.78
CA SER A 54 23.18 5.09 10.79
C SER A 54 21.71 5.40 11.07
N THR A 55 20.81 4.93 10.20
CA THR A 55 19.38 5.20 10.30
C THR A 55 18.65 4.21 11.21
N ILE A 56 17.47 4.60 11.69
CA ILE A 56 16.61 3.75 12.53
C ILE A 56 15.69 2.81 11.73
N ILE A 57 15.87 2.74 10.41
CA ILE A 57 15.05 1.94 9.50
C ILE A 57 15.43 0.47 9.64
N THR A 58 14.45 -0.36 10.01
CA THR A 58 14.67 -1.79 10.23
C THR A 58 14.36 -2.66 9.01
N TYR A 59 13.54 -2.19 8.07
CA TYR A 59 13.13 -2.96 6.89
C TYR A 59 13.89 -2.49 5.66
N THR A 60 15.18 -2.82 5.60
CA THR A 60 16.16 -2.27 4.67
C THR A 60 16.01 -2.79 3.24
N SER A 61 15.34 -3.94 3.05
CA SER A 61 15.12 -4.54 1.72
C SER A 61 14.07 -3.82 0.89
N TYR A 62 13.23 -2.97 1.50
CA TYR A 62 12.16 -2.27 0.79
C TYR A 62 12.72 -1.16 -0.11
N PRO A 63 12.55 -1.25 -1.44
CA PRO A 63 13.03 -0.20 -2.31
C PRO A 63 12.23 1.10 -2.11
N PRO A 64 12.88 2.28 -2.07
CA PRO A 64 12.24 3.52 -1.66
C PRO A 64 11.60 4.26 -2.85
N GLY A 65 11.07 3.58 -3.87
CA GLY A 65 10.59 4.22 -5.10
C GLY A 65 9.46 5.22 -4.88
N SER A 66 8.39 4.81 -4.19
CA SER A 66 7.32 5.72 -3.79
C SER A 66 7.78 6.72 -2.72
N ALA A 67 8.62 6.29 -1.79
CA ALA A 67 9.17 7.15 -0.74
C ALA A 67 10.03 8.30 -1.30
N LEU A 68 10.82 8.04 -2.34
CA LEU A 68 11.63 9.04 -3.05
C LEU A 68 10.74 10.03 -3.80
N PHE A 69 9.67 9.54 -4.46
CA PHE A 69 8.69 10.44 -5.08
C PHE A 69 8.07 11.38 -4.05
N ILE A 70 7.67 10.86 -2.90
CA ILE A 70 7.12 11.66 -1.80
C ILE A 70 8.17 12.64 -1.28
N TYR A 71 9.38 12.17 -0.99
CA TYR A 71 10.51 12.98 -0.54
C TYR A 71 10.73 14.22 -1.42
N TYR A 72 10.78 14.05 -2.76
CA TYR A 72 10.97 15.19 -3.65
C TYR A 72 9.87 16.26 -3.55
N ILE A 73 8.62 15.86 -3.28
CA ILE A 73 7.51 16.80 -3.10
C ILE A 73 7.59 17.49 -1.73
N VAL A 74 7.85 16.73 -0.65
CA VAL A 74 7.92 17.30 0.71
C VAL A 74 9.16 18.17 0.92
N THR A 75 10.24 17.96 0.16
CA THR A 75 11.41 18.87 0.14
C THR A 75 11.03 20.27 -0.36
N ILE A 76 10.04 20.37 -1.26
CA ILE A 76 9.56 21.66 -1.78
C ILE A 76 8.49 22.27 -0.86
N THR A 77 7.59 21.44 -0.34
CA THR A 77 6.39 21.89 0.39
C THR A 77 6.57 21.98 1.91
N GLY A 78 7.63 21.37 2.44
CA GLY A 78 7.83 21.12 3.87
C GLY A 78 7.23 19.77 4.29
N PHE A 79 7.93 19.05 5.16
CA PHE A 79 7.44 17.77 5.67
C PHE A 79 6.28 17.98 6.65
N SER A 80 5.17 17.33 6.33
CA SER A 80 4.12 16.96 7.28
C SER A 80 3.55 15.61 6.83
N GLU A 81 2.90 14.88 7.74
CA GLU A 81 2.26 13.60 7.39
C GLU A 81 1.16 13.79 6.35
N SER A 82 0.38 14.86 6.48
CA SER A 82 -0.58 15.30 5.47
C SER A 82 0.07 15.51 4.10
N MET A 83 1.19 16.25 4.02
CA MET A 83 1.88 16.44 2.74
C MET A 83 2.48 15.15 2.18
N ALA A 84 2.93 14.23 3.03
CA ALA A 84 3.38 12.91 2.59
C ALA A 84 2.21 12.09 1.98
N LEU A 85 1.04 12.10 2.61
CA LEU A 85 -0.18 11.47 2.08
C LEU A 85 -0.63 12.11 0.77
N ILE A 86 -0.67 13.45 0.71
CA ILE A 86 -1.01 14.21 -0.50
C ILE A 86 -0.06 13.85 -1.64
N SER A 87 1.24 13.76 -1.36
CA SER A 87 2.25 13.37 -2.34
C SER A 87 1.98 11.97 -2.90
N GLN A 88 1.70 10.98 -2.05
CA GLN A 88 1.30 9.65 -2.52
C GLN A 88 -0.01 9.68 -3.31
N ALA A 89 -0.98 10.50 -2.90
CA ALA A 89 -2.24 10.64 -3.59
C ALA A 89 -2.07 11.28 -4.99
N ILE A 90 -1.12 12.19 -5.17
CA ILE A 90 -0.74 12.73 -6.50
C ILE A 90 -0.18 11.60 -7.37
N LEU A 91 0.66 10.72 -6.82
CA LEU A 91 1.17 9.56 -7.55
C LEU A 91 0.03 8.61 -7.98
N ILE A 92 -0.92 8.35 -7.07
CA ILE A 92 -2.12 7.54 -7.35
C ILE A 92 -2.97 8.21 -8.44
N ALA A 93 -3.21 9.52 -8.37
CA ALA A 93 -3.93 10.27 -9.40
C ALA A 93 -3.23 10.15 -10.77
N GLY A 94 -1.90 10.23 -10.78
CA GLY A 94 -1.09 10.03 -11.98
C GLY A 94 -1.27 8.63 -12.56
N ALA A 95 -1.24 7.59 -11.72
CA ALA A 95 -1.44 6.20 -12.12
C ALA A 95 -2.88 5.90 -12.60
N LEU A 96 -3.89 6.58 -12.07
CA LEU A 96 -5.29 6.42 -12.49
C LEU A 96 -5.63 7.24 -13.74
N SER A 97 -4.89 8.31 -14.04
CA SER A 97 -5.16 9.19 -15.18
C SER A 97 -5.23 8.49 -16.56
N PRO A 98 -4.46 7.41 -16.87
CA PRO A 98 -4.54 6.73 -18.16
C PRO A 98 -5.89 6.06 -18.43
N ILE A 99 -6.70 5.78 -17.41
CA ILE A 99 -8.07 5.25 -17.57
C ILE A 99 -8.90 6.16 -18.49
N PHE A 100 -8.64 7.47 -18.46
CA PHE A 100 -9.36 8.47 -19.25
C PHE A 100 -8.85 8.59 -20.70
N ILE A 101 -7.83 7.83 -21.13
CA ILE A 101 -7.32 7.87 -22.50
C ILE A 101 -8.40 7.52 -23.54
N PHE A 102 -9.37 6.68 -23.16
CA PHE A 102 -10.49 6.34 -24.04
C PHE A 102 -11.68 7.30 -23.88
N CYS A 103 -11.70 8.18 -22.87
CA CYS A 103 -12.85 9.00 -22.54
C CYS A 103 -13.02 10.20 -23.50
N SER A 104 -14.23 10.38 -24.04
CA SER A 104 -14.58 11.54 -24.86
C SER A 104 -15.42 12.57 -24.09
N TRP A 105 -14.94 13.82 -23.99
CA TRP A 105 -15.69 14.96 -23.40
C TRP A 105 -17.01 15.27 -24.11
N LYS A 106 -17.19 14.81 -25.35
CA LYS A 106 -18.39 15.08 -26.13
C LYS A 106 -19.63 14.37 -25.58
N ASN A 107 -19.47 13.42 -24.68
CA ASN A 107 -20.57 12.64 -24.14
C ASN A 107 -20.46 12.52 -22.61
N PRO A 108 -21.27 13.29 -21.84
CA PRO A 108 -21.15 13.35 -20.39
C PRO A 108 -21.40 11.99 -19.70
N PHE A 109 -22.21 11.10 -20.28
CA PHE A 109 -22.45 9.77 -19.70
C PHE A 109 -21.20 8.89 -19.69
N TYR A 110 -20.38 8.96 -20.74
CA TYR A 110 -19.10 8.23 -20.75
C TYR A 110 -18.11 8.86 -19.80
N LEU A 111 -18.04 10.20 -19.73
CA LEU A 111 -17.21 10.87 -18.74
C LEU A 111 -17.58 10.43 -17.31
N VAL A 112 -18.87 10.42 -16.97
CA VAL A 112 -19.37 9.93 -15.68
C VAL A 112 -18.98 8.47 -15.47
N GLY A 113 -19.20 7.58 -16.44
CA GLY A 113 -18.80 6.17 -16.33
C GLY A 113 -17.30 5.99 -16.08
N PHE A 114 -16.44 6.71 -16.80
CA PHE A 114 -14.99 6.66 -16.58
C PHE A 114 -14.58 7.28 -15.24
N LEU A 115 -15.34 8.23 -14.68
CA LEU A 115 -15.13 8.77 -13.32
C LEU A 115 -15.48 7.77 -12.21
N PHE A 116 -16.44 6.87 -12.44
CA PHE A 116 -16.74 5.80 -11.47
C PHE A 116 -15.59 4.82 -11.29
N ILE A 117 -14.78 4.58 -12.33
CA ILE A 117 -13.66 3.63 -12.25
C ILE A 117 -12.69 4.00 -11.11
N PRO A 118 -12.02 5.17 -11.09
CA PRO A 118 -11.12 5.51 -10.00
C PRO A 118 -11.82 5.57 -8.64
N ALA A 119 -13.09 5.98 -8.56
CA ALA A 119 -13.85 5.96 -7.32
C ALA A 119 -14.02 4.54 -6.76
N ILE A 120 -14.48 3.59 -7.59
CA ILE A 120 -14.58 2.16 -7.23
C ILE A 120 -13.23 1.63 -6.76
N LEU A 121 -12.16 1.89 -7.53
CA LEU A 121 -10.83 1.40 -7.21
C LEU A 121 -10.29 1.92 -5.88
N LEU A 122 -10.56 3.19 -5.54
CA LEU A 122 -10.23 3.75 -4.23
C LEU A 122 -11.08 3.14 -3.11
N PHE A 123 -12.35 2.79 -3.37
CA PHE A 123 -13.23 2.20 -2.37
C PHE A 123 -12.93 0.73 -2.07
N VAL A 124 -12.39 -0.04 -3.02
CA VAL A 124 -11.95 -1.44 -2.78
C VAL A 124 -11.03 -1.54 -1.56
N ASN A 125 -10.19 -0.52 -1.31
CA ASN A 125 -9.40 -0.39 -0.09
C ASN A 125 -9.36 1.07 0.36
N SER A 126 -10.51 1.55 0.83
CA SER A 126 -10.71 2.95 1.25
C SER A 126 -9.71 3.41 2.31
N ARG A 127 -9.35 2.53 3.26
CA ARG A 127 -8.40 2.83 4.33
C ARG A 127 -7.00 3.09 3.81
N SER A 128 -6.56 2.37 2.77
CA SER A 128 -5.20 2.53 2.25
C SER A 128 -4.93 3.92 1.67
N PHE A 129 -5.98 4.67 1.27
CA PHE A 129 -5.83 6.04 0.78
C PHE A 129 -5.31 7.00 1.88
N TYR A 130 -5.64 6.73 3.14
CA TYR A 130 -5.19 7.50 4.31
C TYR A 130 -3.88 6.97 4.91
N THR A 131 -3.10 6.25 4.11
CA THR A 131 -1.85 5.64 4.54
C THR A 131 -0.81 5.71 3.43
N LEU A 132 0.45 5.43 3.77
CA LEU A 132 1.53 5.27 2.81
C LEU A 132 1.77 3.80 2.39
N LEU A 133 0.81 2.91 2.69
CA LEU A 133 0.89 1.52 2.22
C LEU A 133 0.90 1.50 0.69
N VAL A 134 1.80 0.68 0.15
CA VAL A 134 2.02 0.62 -1.30
C VAL A 134 1.32 -0.55 -1.99
N ASP A 135 0.65 -1.44 -1.25
CA ASP A 135 0.03 -2.62 -1.84
C ASP A 135 -1.02 -2.25 -2.92
N PRO A 136 -1.96 -1.32 -2.70
CA PRO A 136 -2.85 -0.83 -3.76
C PRO A 136 -2.12 -0.05 -4.86
N LEU A 137 -1.04 0.66 -4.51
CA LEU A 137 -0.24 1.43 -5.47
C LEU A 137 0.34 0.55 -6.57
N LEU A 138 0.81 -0.67 -6.24
CA LEU A 138 1.26 -1.65 -7.23
C LEU A 138 0.18 -1.96 -8.27
N ALA A 139 -1.08 -2.09 -7.83
CA ALA A 139 -2.20 -2.37 -8.71
C ALA A 139 -2.54 -1.17 -9.61
N TYR A 140 -2.56 0.06 -9.07
CA TYR A 140 -2.79 1.27 -9.86
C TYR A 140 -1.73 1.48 -10.94
N LEU A 141 -0.46 1.33 -10.59
CA LEU A 141 0.65 1.41 -11.56
C LEU A 141 0.52 0.35 -12.65
N SER A 142 0.13 -0.87 -12.28
CA SER A 142 -0.08 -1.97 -13.23
C SER A 142 -1.24 -1.71 -14.19
N ILE A 143 -2.35 -1.18 -13.69
CA ILE A 143 -3.48 -0.74 -14.51
C ILE A 143 -3.02 0.33 -15.52
N ALA A 144 -2.25 1.32 -15.06
CA ALA A 144 -1.68 2.36 -15.92
C ALA A 144 -0.85 1.76 -17.06
N ILE A 145 0.06 0.83 -16.74
CA ILE A 145 0.93 0.15 -17.70
C ILE A 145 0.09 -0.60 -18.76
N ILE A 146 -0.89 -1.40 -18.32
CA ILE A 146 -1.74 -2.20 -19.23
C ILE A 146 -2.52 -1.31 -20.19
N ILE A 147 -3.09 -0.20 -19.69
CA ILE A 147 -3.88 0.74 -20.49
C ILE A 147 -3.01 1.51 -21.47
N ILE A 148 -1.88 2.06 -21.02
CA ILE A 148 -0.92 2.78 -21.89
C ILE A 148 -0.38 1.83 -22.96
N ALA A 149 -0.01 0.60 -22.57
CA ALA A 149 0.48 -0.41 -23.50
C ALA A 149 -0.56 -0.77 -24.55
N TYR A 150 -1.81 -0.97 -24.12
CA TYR A 150 -2.90 -1.20 -25.04
C TYR A 150 -3.14 0.00 -25.95
N TYR A 151 -3.12 1.24 -25.45
CA TYR A 151 -3.35 2.43 -26.28
C TYR A 151 -2.32 2.56 -27.40
N TYR A 152 -1.03 2.42 -27.08
CA TYR A 152 0.07 2.48 -28.05
C TYR A 152 0.40 1.14 -28.72
N ARG A 153 -0.46 0.12 -28.64
CA ARG A 153 -0.19 -1.25 -29.15
C ARG A 153 0.24 -1.34 -30.62
N ASP A 154 -0.13 -0.36 -31.45
CA ASP A 154 0.26 -0.30 -32.86
C ASP A 154 1.58 0.47 -33.10
N ASP A 155 2.06 1.24 -32.11
CA ASP A 155 3.36 1.94 -32.09
C ASP A 155 4.17 1.44 -30.89
N TRP A 156 4.81 0.29 -31.06
CA TRP A 156 5.54 -0.41 -30.01
C TRP A 156 6.69 0.40 -29.42
N LYS A 157 7.28 1.34 -30.18
CA LYS A 157 8.35 2.23 -29.68
C LYS A 157 7.80 3.23 -28.69
N ARG A 158 6.70 3.91 -29.06
CA ARG A 158 6.02 4.84 -28.13
C ARG A 158 5.45 4.11 -26.93
N MET A 159 4.90 2.92 -27.14
CA MET A 159 4.43 2.06 -26.04
C MET A 159 5.55 1.84 -25.02
N THR A 160 6.67 1.24 -25.45
CA THR A 160 7.75 0.81 -24.56
C THR A 160 8.43 1.96 -23.85
N ILE A 161 8.72 3.07 -24.54
CA ILE A 161 9.34 4.25 -23.90
C ILE A 161 8.42 4.94 -22.89
N THR A 162 7.10 4.91 -23.11
CA THR A 162 6.13 5.56 -22.21
C THR A 162 5.91 4.74 -20.93
N ILE A 163 5.86 3.41 -21.05
CA ILE A 163 5.64 2.53 -19.87
C ILE A 163 6.92 2.25 -19.07
N LEU A 164 8.10 2.39 -19.68
CA LEU A 164 9.40 2.16 -19.04
C LEU A 164 9.54 2.80 -17.64
N PRO A 165 9.34 4.13 -17.46
CA PRO A 165 9.50 4.75 -16.15
C PRO A 165 8.49 4.21 -15.12
N VAL A 166 7.28 3.87 -15.55
CA VAL A 166 6.24 3.30 -14.67
C VAL A 166 6.60 1.87 -14.26
N LEU A 167 7.16 1.06 -15.17
CA LEU A 167 7.66 -0.29 -14.88
C LEU A 167 8.86 -0.25 -13.92
N SER A 168 9.77 0.70 -14.10
CA SER A 168 10.89 0.92 -13.17
C SER A 168 10.41 1.33 -11.78
N LEU A 169 9.43 2.25 -11.70
CA LEU A 169 8.81 2.61 -10.42
C LEU A 169 8.10 1.42 -9.78
N LEU A 170 7.40 0.58 -10.55
CA LEU A 170 6.68 -0.59 -10.05
C LEU A 170 7.61 -1.54 -9.28
N VAL A 171 8.78 -1.86 -9.83
CA VAL A 171 9.76 -2.74 -9.16
C VAL A 171 10.58 -2.05 -8.08
N LEU A 172 10.60 -0.72 -8.06
CA LEU A 172 11.17 0.08 -6.98
C LEU A 172 10.16 0.44 -5.88
N THR A 173 8.89 0.06 -6.01
CA THR A 173 7.89 0.39 -4.98
C THR A 173 7.90 -0.65 -3.86
N LYS A 174 8.00 -1.94 -4.23
CA LYS A 174 8.07 -3.09 -3.32
C LYS A 174 8.57 -4.29 -4.11
N ASP A 175 9.21 -5.25 -3.46
CA ASP A 175 9.67 -6.47 -4.14
C ASP A 175 8.53 -7.26 -4.80
N SER A 176 7.34 -7.28 -4.20
CA SER A 176 6.15 -7.89 -4.79
C SER A 176 5.70 -7.21 -6.09
N GLY A 177 6.21 -6.01 -6.40
CA GLY A 177 6.05 -5.35 -7.70
C GLY A 177 6.61 -6.18 -8.87
N LYS A 178 7.57 -7.08 -8.63
CA LYS A 178 8.09 -8.03 -9.64
C LYS A 178 7.01 -9.02 -10.11
N ILE A 179 6.08 -9.40 -9.24
CA ILE A 179 4.93 -10.25 -9.60
C ILE A 179 4.03 -9.50 -10.60
N PHE A 180 3.69 -8.25 -10.28
CA PHE A 180 2.90 -7.39 -11.16
C PHE A 180 3.61 -7.07 -12.47
N LEU A 181 4.94 -6.87 -12.44
CA LEU A 181 5.78 -6.73 -13.64
C LEU A 181 5.63 -7.94 -14.55
N ALA A 182 5.69 -9.17 -14.01
CA ALA A 182 5.54 -10.40 -14.80
C ALA A 182 4.19 -10.44 -15.52
N PHE A 183 3.10 -10.08 -14.85
CA PHE A 183 1.78 -10.01 -15.47
C PHE A 183 1.66 -8.90 -16.52
N CYS A 184 2.21 -7.72 -16.27
CA CYS A 184 2.30 -6.65 -17.27
C CYS A 184 3.08 -7.12 -18.51
N PHE A 185 4.16 -7.86 -18.31
CA PHE A 185 4.94 -8.42 -19.40
C PHE A 185 4.18 -9.46 -20.21
N LEU A 186 3.42 -10.37 -19.58
CA LEU A 186 2.55 -11.32 -20.28
C LEU A 186 1.52 -10.62 -21.17
N TRP A 187 0.94 -9.52 -20.69
CA TRP A 187 0.05 -8.69 -21.50
C TRP A 187 0.77 -8.07 -22.71
N ILE A 188 1.95 -7.50 -22.50
CA ILE A 188 2.77 -6.90 -23.55
C ILE A 188 3.18 -7.94 -24.60
N ILE A 189 3.51 -9.17 -24.20
CA ILE A 189 3.74 -10.29 -25.13
C ILE A 189 2.49 -10.52 -25.99
N GLY A 190 1.30 -10.56 -25.39
CA GLY A 190 0.05 -10.70 -26.13
C GLY A 190 -0.14 -9.61 -27.20
N LEU A 191 0.15 -8.35 -26.85
CA LEU A 191 0.12 -7.23 -27.80
C LEU A 191 1.18 -7.35 -28.89
N PHE A 192 2.37 -7.83 -28.55
CA PHE A 192 3.45 -8.06 -29.51
C PHE A 192 3.11 -9.19 -30.51
N VAL A 193 2.56 -10.30 -30.03
CA VAL A 193 2.06 -11.39 -30.90
C VAL A 193 0.99 -10.86 -31.84
N ARG A 194 0.06 -10.03 -31.35
CA ARG A 194 -0.93 -9.35 -32.18
C ARG A 194 -0.27 -8.47 -33.26
N LEU A 195 0.73 -7.67 -32.90
CA LEU A 195 1.44 -6.78 -33.83
C LEU A 195 2.12 -7.58 -34.96
N ILE A 196 2.80 -8.69 -34.62
CA ILE A 196 3.42 -9.57 -35.60
C ILE A 196 2.39 -10.24 -36.51
N ARG A 197 1.23 -10.64 -35.99
CA ARG A 197 0.17 -11.23 -36.82
C ARG A 197 -0.47 -10.22 -37.77
N LYS A 198 -0.57 -8.96 -37.34
CA LYS A 198 -1.16 -7.86 -38.12
C LYS A 198 -0.23 -7.39 -39.25
N ASN A 199 1.07 -7.33 -38.98
CA ASN A 199 2.06 -6.78 -39.91
C ASN A 199 2.98 -7.88 -40.44
N SER A 200 3.22 -7.95 -41.75
CA SER A 200 4.20 -8.87 -42.34
C SER A 200 5.65 -8.38 -42.09
N LEU A 201 6.08 -8.44 -40.83
CA LEU A 201 7.42 -8.05 -40.42
C LEU A 201 8.45 -9.10 -40.86
N SER A 202 9.63 -8.67 -41.30
CA SER A 202 10.73 -9.59 -41.56
C SER A 202 11.27 -10.22 -40.27
N THR A 203 11.94 -11.38 -40.36
CA THR A 203 12.52 -12.05 -39.17
C THR A 203 13.47 -11.14 -38.38
N ARG A 204 14.28 -10.33 -39.08
CA ARG A 204 15.18 -9.34 -38.45
C ARG A 204 14.39 -8.27 -37.68
N GLN A 205 13.29 -7.77 -38.24
CA GLN A 205 12.42 -6.79 -37.58
C GLN A 205 11.71 -7.40 -36.36
N LYS A 206 11.27 -8.67 -36.45
CA LYS A 206 10.67 -9.39 -35.32
C LYS A 206 11.66 -9.51 -34.16
N LEU A 207 12.88 -9.97 -34.42
CA LEU A 207 13.93 -10.11 -33.40
C LEU A 207 14.31 -8.75 -32.79
N TYR A 208 14.46 -7.71 -33.61
CA TYR A 208 14.76 -6.36 -33.13
C TYR A 208 13.64 -5.82 -32.22
N THR A 209 12.38 -5.98 -32.63
CA THR A 209 11.24 -5.50 -31.85
C THR A 209 11.09 -6.27 -30.54
N LEU A 210 11.29 -7.59 -30.58
CA LEU A 210 11.26 -8.44 -29.39
C LEU A 210 12.39 -8.05 -28.42
N GLY A 211 13.63 -7.95 -28.91
CA GLY A 211 14.79 -7.59 -28.11
C GLY A 211 14.65 -6.21 -27.48
N TYR A 212 14.17 -5.21 -28.23
CA TYR A 212 13.93 -3.87 -27.69
C TYR A 212 12.79 -3.87 -26.65
N THR A 213 11.69 -4.57 -26.94
CA THR A 213 10.56 -4.66 -26.00
C THR A 213 10.96 -5.37 -24.72
N ALA A 214 11.65 -6.51 -24.80
CA ALA A 214 12.16 -7.22 -23.63
C ALA A 214 13.21 -6.40 -22.87
N GLY A 215 14.12 -5.72 -23.58
CA GLY A 215 15.12 -4.85 -22.99
C GLY A 215 14.50 -3.70 -22.20
N SER A 216 13.57 -2.96 -22.80
CA SER A 216 12.91 -1.82 -22.17
C SER A 216 11.91 -2.23 -21.09
N THR A 217 11.20 -3.34 -21.24
CA THR A 217 10.10 -3.69 -20.31
C THR A 217 10.51 -4.65 -19.19
N ILE A 218 11.62 -5.37 -19.33
CA ILE A 218 12.15 -6.27 -18.29
C ILE A 218 13.55 -5.86 -17.86
N LEU A 219 14.49 -5.82 -18.80
CA LEU A 219 15.91 -5.73 -18.44
C LEU A 219 16.22 -4.41 -17.73
N VAL A 220 15.71 -3.28 -18.23
CA VAL A 220 15.96 -1.97 -17.59
C VAL A 220 15.29 -1.87 -16.20
N PRO A 221 13.99 -2.18 -16.02
CA PRO A 221 13.38 -2.21 -14.69
C PRO A 221 14.14 -3.12 -13.70
N LEU A 222 14.46 -4.36 -14.09
CA LEU A 222 15.18 -5.29 -13.23
C LEU A 222 16.63 -4.85 -12.96
N PHE A 223 17.29 -4.21 -13.93
CA PHE A 223 18.61 -3.63 -13.72
C PHE A 223 18.55 -2.49 -12.69
N ILE A 224 17.54 -1.63 -12.74
CA ILE A 224 17.35 -0.57 -11.74
C ILE A 224 17.06 -1.16 -10.36
N ASN A 225 16.23 -2.20 -10.26
CA ASN A 225 16.02 -2.92 -9.00
C ASN A 225 17.32 -3.59 -8.49
N LEU A 226 18.15 -4.14 -9.38
CA LEU A 226 19.46 -4.68 -9.01
C LEU A 226 20.39 -3.60 -8.46
N LEU A 227 20.38 -2.39 -9.02
CA LEU A 227 21.16 -1.27 -8.47
C LEU A 227 20.73 -0.95 -7.03
N TRP A 228 19.43 -1.01 -6.73
CA TRP A 228 18.94 -0.86 -5.37
C TRP A 228 19.43 -1.99 -4.46
N SER A 229 19.32 -3.26 -4.88
CA SER A 229 19.84 -4.39 -4.09
C SER A 229 21.34 -4.23 -3.79
N ARG A 230 22.13 -3.82 -4.80
CA ARG A 230 23.57 -3.53 -4.61
C ARG A 230 23.83 -2.35 -3.70
N TYR A 231 22.96 -1.35 -3.68
CA TYR A 231 23.06 -0.25 -2.73
C TYR A 231 22.86 -0.77 -1.30
N VAL A 232 21.79 -1.55 -1.06
CA VAL A 232 21.52 -2.14 0.27
C VAL A 232 22.67 -3.02 0.75
N ASP A 233 23.24 -3.85 -0.12
CA ASP A 233 24.39 -4.72 0.21
C ASP A 233 25.62 -3.92 0.69
N ASN A 234 25.80 -2.70 0.20
CA ASN A 234 26.93 -1.83 0.55
C ASN A 234 26.62 -0.87 1.69
N ALA A 235 25.36 -0.47 1.85
CA ALA A 235 24.91 0.50 2.84
C ALA A 235 24.58 -0.15 4.19
N TYR A 236 24.39 -1.48 4.23
CA TYR A 236 24.04 -2.25 5.43
C TYR A 236 24.90 -3.50 5.60
N SER A 237 25.40 -3.71 6.81
CA SER A 237 26.08 -4.91 7.26
C SER A 237 25.14 -6.09 7.26
N SER A 238 25.68 -7.28 6.98
CA SER A 238 24.89 -8.51 6.77
C SER A 238 23.98 -8.89 7.94
N GLU A 239 24.32 -8.49 9.17
CA GLU A 239 23.51 -8.74 10.38
C GLU A 239 22.28 -7.83 10.46
N ASN A 240 22.33 -6.64 9.85
CA ASN A 240 21.27 -5.63 9.89
C ASN A 240 20.33 -5.69 8.65
N GLN A 241 20.59 -6.60 7.72
CA GLN A 241 19.74 -6.83 6.55
C GLN A 241 18.54 -7.71 6.92
N LEU A 242 17.55 -7.11 7.59
CA LEU A 242 16.28 -7.79 7.86
C LEU A 242 15.37 -7.71 6.63
N SER A 243 15.13 -8.86 6.00
CA SER A 243 14.08 -9.03 5.00
C SER A 243 13.16 -10.15 5.42
N LYS A 244 11.93 -9.79 5.80
CA LYS A 244 10.91 -10.77 6.21
C LYS A 244 10.55 -11.77 5.09
N PHE A 245 10.83 -11.42 3.83
CA PHE A 245 10.46 -12.19 2.65
C PHE A 245 11.65 -12.48 1.72
N SER A 246 12.89 -12.46 2.24
CA SER A 246 14.05 -12.83 1.43
C SER A 246 13.94 -14.26 0.95
N ILE A 247 13.97 -14.44 -0.36
CA ILE A 247 13.96 -15.76 -1.02
C ILE A 247 15.40 -16.29 -1.00
N THR A 248 15.71 -17.17 -0.04
CA THR A 248 16.96 -17.94 0.02
C THR A 248 16.73 -19.39 -0.41
N LYS A 249 17.81 -20.10 -0.73
CA LYS A 249 17.73 -21.54 -1.07
C LYS A 249 17.05 -22.35 0.04
N ASP A 250 17.35 -22.02 1.30
CA ASP A 250 16.79 -22.73 2.46
C ASP A 250 15.30 -22.44 2.61
N THR A 251 14.87 -21.17 2.48
CA THR A 251 13.43 -20.81 2.52
C THR A 251 12.60 -21.44 1.38
N LEU A 252 13.23 -21.79 0.26
CA LEU A 252 12.55 -22.44 -0.87
C LEU A 252 12.55 -23.96 -0.80
N MET A 253 13.45 -24.56 -0.01
CA MET A 253 13.62 -26.01 0.08
C MET A 253 13.04 -26.61 1.35
N ASP A 254 12.85 -25.81 2.41
CA ASP A 254 12.36 -26.27 3.70
C ASP A 254 11.04 -25.58 4.08
N ILE A 255 10.00 -26.38 4.34
CA ILE A 255 8.71 -25.89 4.85
C ILE A 255 8.79 -25.95 6.37
N ASN A 256 9.18 -24.84 6.98
CA ASN A 256 9.26 -24.71 8.44
C ASN A 256 7.87 -24.42 9.03
N LYS A 257 6.97 -25.41 9.00
CA LYS A 257 5.59 -25.35 9.49
C LYS A 257 5.19 -26.67 10.13
N SER A 258 4.34 -26.61 11.15
CA SER A 258 3.68 -27.80 11.67
C SER A 258 2.83 -28.52 10.60
N PRO A 259 2.73 -29.86 10.65
CA PRO A 259 1.87 -30.62 9.73
C PRO A 259 0.41 -30.16 9.73
N GLU A 260 -0.09 -29.73 10.89
CA GLU A 260 -1.44 -29.20 11.08
C GLU A 260 -1.67 -27.92 10.27
N VAL A 261 -0.71 -26.98 10.30
CA VAL A 261 -0.78 -25.74 9.50
C VAL A 261 -0.70 -26.05 8.02
N ILE A 262 0.17 -26.97 7.58
CA ILE A 262 0.27 -27.34 6.15
C ILE A 262 -1.05 -27.93 5.64
N ALA A 263 -1.70 -28.80 6.43
CA ALA A 263 -2.94 -29.45 6.04
C ALA A 263 -4.13 -28.48 5.92
N THR A 264 -4.16 -27.44 6.74
CA THR A 264 -5.26 -26.46 6.81
C THR A 264 -5.03 -25.22 5.95
N LEU A 265 -3.78 -24.90 5.60
CA LEU A 265 -3.44 -23.66 4.89
C LEU A 265 -4.13 -23.52 3.53
N LEU A 266 -4.11 -24.55 2.68
CA LEU A 266 -4.71 -24.46 1.34
C LEU A 266 -6.24 -24.26 1.42
N PRO A 267 -7.01 -25.05 2.20
CA PRO A 267 -8.42 -24.76 2.46
C PRO A 267 -8.65 -23.33 2.95
N ASN A 268 -7.88 -22.86 3.95
CA ASN A 268 -8.06 -21.52 4.51
C ASN A 268 -7.79 -20.42 3.47
N VAL A 269 -6.73 -20.54 2.66
CA VAL A 269 -6.43 -19.59 1.58
C VAL A 269 -7.53 -19.62 0.52
N TRP A 270 -8.04 -20.80 0.17
CA TRP A 270 -9.12 -20.95 -0.80
C TRP A 270 -10.40 -20.29 -0.30
N ASP A 271 -10.82 -20.59 0.92
CA ASP A 271 -12.03 -20.05 1.53
C ASP A 271 -11.94 -18.53 1.67
N ALA A 272 -10.78 -18.00 2.08
CA ALA A 272 -10.54 -16.57 2.15
C ALA A 272 -10.54 -15.89 0.77
N ALA A 273 -10.00 -16.54 -0.27
CA ALA A 273 -9.93 -15.98 -1.63
C ALA A 273 -11.29 -15.91 -2.31
N PHE A 274 -12.11 -16.94 -2.14
CA PHE A 274 -13.40 -17.11 -2.82
C PHE A 274 -14.62 -16.90 -1.88
N ASP A 275 -14.42 -16.19 -0.77
CA ASP A 275 -15.48 -15.85 0.17
C ASP A 275 -16.51 -14.90 -0.47
N ILE A 276 -17.73 -15.41 -0.65
CA ILE A 276 -18.85 -14.65 -1.24
C ILE A 276 -19.35 -13.53 -0.33
N SER A 277 -19.03 -13.56 0.96
CA SER A 277 -19.36 -12.49 1.90
C SER A 277 -18.41 -11.28 1.77
N SER A 278 -17.23 -11.48 1.17
CA SER A 278 -16.24 -10.42 0.94
C SER A 278 -16.68 -9.44 -0.16
N ASN A 279 -16.73 -8.15 0.17
CA ASN A 279 -17.01 -7.07 -0.80
C ASN A 279 -16.08 -7.12 -2.02
N MET A 280 -14.80 -7.45 -1.80
CA MET A 280 -13.79 -7.54 -2.87
C MET A 280 -14.13 -8.65 -3.86
N PHE A 281 -14.50 -9.83 -3.35
CA PHE A 281 -14.85 -10.97 -4.19
C PHE A 281 -16.20 -10.75 -4.90
N GLN A 282 -17.20 -10.19 -4.21
CA GLN A 282 -18.46 -9.78 -4.84
C GLN A 282 -18.23 -8.77 -5.99
N GLY A 283 -17.38 -7.76 -5.78
CA GLY A 283 -17.04 -6.79 -6.81
C GLY A 283 -16.37 -7.43 -8.03
N MET A 284 -15.43 -8.36 -7.83
CA MET A 284 -14.82 -9.13 -8.91
C MET A 284 -15.83 -10.02 -9.65
N LEU A 285 -16.73 -10.68 -8.91
CA LEU A 285 -17.78 -11.53 -9.47
C LEU A 285 -18.76 -10.72 -10.34
N ILE A 286 -19.22 -9.57 -9.85
CA ILE A 286 -20.11 -8.67 -10.60
C ILE A 286 -19.40 -8.11 -11.83
N ALA A 287 -18.15 -7.67 -11.71
CA ALA A 287 -17.37 -7.19 -12.85
C ALA A 287 -17.20 -8.27 -13.94
N ASN A 288 -16.93 -9.51 -13.53
CA ASN A 288 -16.88 -10.68 -14.43
C ASN A 288 -18.22 -10.95 -15.11
N ALA A 289 -19.31 -10.99 -14.33
CA ALA A 289 -20.65 -11.25 -14.85
C ALA A 289 -21.05 -10.19 -15.90
N ILE A 290 -20.74 -8.92 -15.64
CA ILE A 290 -20.96 -7.83 -16.59
C ILE A 290 -20.07 -7.96 -17.82
N ALA A 291 -18.80 -8.34 -17.68
CA ALA A 291 -17.90 -8.54 -18.81
C ALA A 291 -18.41 -9.65 -19.74
N VAL A 292 -18.76 -10.81 -19.17
CA VAL A 292 -19.34 -11.95 -19.92
C VAL A 292 -20.67 -11.57 -20.57
N SER A 293 -21.57 -10.92 -19.82
CA SER A 293 -22.85 -10.44 -20.36
C SER A 293 -22.64 -9.44 -21.51
N SER A 294 -21.69 -8.52 -21.38
CA SER A 294 -21.33 -7.57 -22.43
C SER A 294 -20.79 -8.28 -23.67
N ILE A 295 -19.95 -9.31 -23.50
CA ILE A 295 -19.45 -10.12 -24.62
C ILE A 295 -20.62 -10.80 -25.35
N VAL A 296 -21.52 -11.46 -24.62
CA VAL A 296 -22.69 -12.16 -25.19
C VAL A 296 -23.62 -11.18 -25.92
N VAL A 297 -23.96 -10.06 -25.29
CA VAL A 297 -24.80 -9.01 -25.88
C VAL A 297 -24.15 -8.45 -27.15
N ILE A 298 -22.83 -8.19 -27.12
CA ILE A 298 -22.12 -7.65 -28.29
C ILE A 298 -22.09 -8.66 -29.45
N LEU A 299 -21.84 -9.94 -29.15
CA LEU A 299 -21.90 -11.01 -30.14
C LEU A 299 -23.30 -11.15 -30.74
N TYR A 300 -24.33 -11.09 -29.91
CA TYR A 300 -25.71 -11.28 -30.34
C TYR A 300 -26.24 -10.09 -31.15
N LEU A 301 -26.06 -8.85 -30.68
CA LEU A 301 -26.63 -7.65 -31.29
C LEU A 301 -25.78 -7.09 -32.43
N TYR A 302 -24.46 -7.04 -32.26
CA TYR A 302 -23.56 -6.42 -33.25
C TYR A 302 -22.89 -7.44 -34.17
N LYS A 303 -23.06 -8.76 -33.93
CA LYS A 303 -22.46 -9.85 -34.74
C LYS A 303 -20.94 -9.69 -34.93
N LYS A 304 -20.27 -9.13 -33.93
CA LYS A 304 -18.82 -8.88 -33.91
C LYS A 304 -18.23 -9.43 -32.63
N THR A 305 -17.08 -10.07 -32.74
CA THR A 305 -16.34 -10.60 -31.59
C THR A 305 -15.58 -9.48 -30.87
N PRO A 306 -15.90 -9.16 -29.60
CA PRO A 306 -15.16 -8.16 -28.82
C PRO A 306 -13.84 -8.75 -28.29
N GLN A 307 -12.90 -9.04 -29.19
CA GLN A 307 -11.66 -9.77 -28.89
C GLN A 307 -10.86 -9.16 -27.74
N THR A 308 -10.81 -7.82 -27.65
CA THR A 308 -10.10 -7.12 -26.56
C THR A 308 -10.71 -7.47 -25.20
N LEU A 309 -12.03 -7.33 -25.06
CA LEU A 309 -12.72 -7.60 -23.81
C LEU A 309 -12.67 -9.08 -23.45
N MET A 310 -12.78 -9.99 -24.43
CA MET A 310 -12.59 -11.42 -24.20
C MET A 310 -11.20 -11.73 -23.67
N PHE A 311 -10.15 -11.20 -24.31
CA PHE A 311 -8.77 -11.38 -23.85
C PHE A 311 -8.55 -10.78 -22.46
N ALA A 312 -9.04 -9.57 -22.20
CA ALA A 312 -8.96 -8.94 -20.88
C ALA A 312 -9.65 -9.79 -19.82
N THR A 313 -10.84 -10.33 -20.13
CA THR A 313 -11.61 -11.21 -19.21
C THR A 313 -10.83 -12.47 -18.88
N ILE A 314 -10.30 -13.17 -19.89
CA ILE A 314 -9.49 -14.38 -19.65
C ILE A 314 -8.24 -14.02 -18.86
N PHE A 315 -7.55 -12.94 -19.24
CA PHE A 315 -6.30 -12.51 -18.63
C PHE A 315 -6.47 -12.21 -17.13
N VAL A 316 -7.49 -11.46 -16.72
CA VAL A 316 -7.67 -11.14 -15.29
C VAL A 316 -8.06 -12.36 -14.45
N ASN A 317 -8.80 -13.32 -15.00
CA ASN A 317 -9.17 -14.54 -14.29
C ASN A 317 -7.95 -15.47 -14.13
N VAL A 318 -7.14 -15.61 -15.17
CA VAL A 318 -5.86 -16.33 -15.10
C VAL A 318 -4.91 -15.64 -14.11
N PHE A 319 -4.81 -14.30 -14.17
CA PHE A 319 -4.06 -13.51 -13.19
C PHE A 319 -4.49 -13.83 -11.77
N TYR A 320 -5.79 -13.80 -11.48
CA TYR A 320 -6.30 -13.98 -10.13
C TYR A 320 -5.96 -15.37 -9.57
N VAL A 321 -6.21 -16.43 -10.34
CA VAL A 321 -5.88 -17.80 -9.94
C VAL A 321 -4.38 -17.96 -9.68
N LEU A 322 -3.53 -17.44 -10.59
CA LEU A 322 -2.08 -17.49 -10.41
C LEU A 322 -1.61 -16.66 -9.22
N TYR A 323 -2.24 -15.51 -8.97
CA TYR A 323 -1.91 -14.65 -7.84
C TYR A 323 -2.23 -15.33 -6.51
N ILE A 324 -3.40 -15.98 -6.39
CA ILE A 324 -3.76 -16.77 -5.20
C ILE A 324 -2.80 -17.95 -5.01
N ALA A 325 -2.39 -18.63 -6.08
CA ALA A 325 -1.38 -19.67 -6.00
C ALA A 325 -0.02 -19.13 -5.48
N LEU A 326 0.41 -17.95 -5.95
CA LEU A 326 1.62 -17.29 -5.45
C LEU A 326 1.49 -16.86 -3.98
N LEU A 327 0.31 -16.39 -3.56
CA LEU A 327 0.06 -16.09 -2.15
C LEU A 327 0.12 -17.35 -1.28
N TYR A 328 -0.47 -18.46 -1.73
CA TYR A 328 -0.36 -19.74 -1.04
C TYR A 328 1.12 -20.13 -0.83
N LEU A 329 1.95 -20.03 -1.88
CA LEU A 329 3.39 -20.29 -1.77
C LEU A 329 4.09 -19.33 -0.80
N LEU A 330 3.70 -18.05 -0.78
CA LEU A 330 4.23 -17.08 0.18
C LEU A 330 3.89 -17.48 1.62
N TYR A 331 2.65 -17.91 1.90
CA TYR A 331 2.26 -18.36 3.24
C TYR A 331 2.94 -19.67 3.66
N LEU A 332 3.14 -20.57 2.70
CA LEU A 332 3.74 -21.87 2.95
C LEU A 332 5.25 -21.76 3.23
N TYR A 333 5.98 -20.97 2.43
CA TYR A 333 7.44 -20.94 2.46
C TYR A 333 8.05 -19.72 3.17
N LEU A 334 7.39 -18.56 3.17
CA LEU A 334 8.01 -17.30 3.61
C LEU A 334 7.37 -16.73 4.88
N MET A 335 6.07 -16.89 5.06
CA MET A 335 5.38 -16.32 6.22
C MET A 335 5.74 -17.10 7.49
N PRO A 336 5.93 -16.47 8.67
CA PRO A 336 6.06 -17.18 9.96
C PRO A 336 4.82 -18.02 10.29
N GLU A 337 4.95 -19.07 11.12
CA GLU A 337 3.86 -20.02 11.45
C GLU A 337 2.58 -19.34 11.94
N GLY A 338 2.64 -18.61 13.06
CA GLY A 338 1.46 -17.94 13.61
C GLY A 338 0.85 -16.89 12.68
N GLU A 339 1.64 -16.29 11.79
CA GLU A 339 1.12 -15.37 10.78
C GLU A 339 0.43 -16.09 9.61
N ALA A 340 0.92 -17.27 9.22
CA ALA A 340 0.30 -18.07 8.16
C ALA A 340 -1.00 -18.73 8.63
N GLU A 341 -1.03 -19.21 9.87
CA GLU A 341 -2.24 -19.77 10.49
C GLU A 341 -3.40 -18.77 10.47
N ASN A 342 -3.11 -17.50 10.75
CA ASN A 342 -4.09 -16.42 10.78
C ASN A 342 -4.26 -15.69 9.44
N LEU A 343 -3.61 -16.13 8.36
CA LEU A 343 -3.58 -15.45 7.05
C LEU A 343 -3.29 -13.94 7.17
N ALA A 344 -2.30 -13.59 8.00
CA ALA A 344 -1.99 -12.21 8.34
C ALA A 344 -1.70 -11.36 7.08
N GLY A 345 -2.45 -10.28 6.90
CA GLY A 345 -2.32 -9.40 5.74
C GLY A 345 -3.03 -9.87 4.47
N PHE A 346 -3.73 -11.01 4.48
CA PHE A 346 -4.46 -11.53 3.31
C PHE A 346 -5.38 -10.50 2.68
N THR A 347 -6.18 -9.79 3.48
CA THR A 347 -7.10 -8.74 3.00
C THR A 347 -6.38 -7.65 2.21
N ARG A 348 -5.14 -7.29 2.60
CA ARG A 348 -4.34 -6.30 1.86
C ARG A 348 -3.88 -6.86 0.52
N TYR A 349 -3.38 -8.09 0.49
CA TYR A 349 -2.94 -8.73 -0.75
C TYR A 349 -4.11 -8.97 -1.73
N GLN A 350 -5.23 -9.45 -1.22
CA GLN A 350 -6.49 -9.62 -1.96
C GLN A 350 -6.96 -8.27 -2.53
N SER A 351 -6.82 -7.17 -1.78
CA SER A 351 -7.22 -5.84 -2.27
C SER A 351 -6.42 -5.40 -3.49
N SER A 352 -5.10 -5.65 -3.54
CA SER A 352 -4.27 -5.36 -4.71
C SER A 352 -4.71 -6.16 -5.94
N ALA A 353 -5.02 -7.43 -5.76
CA ALA A 353 -5.54 -8.28 -6.82
C ALA A 353 -6.91 -7.79 -7.31
N ALA A 354 -7.83 -7.48 -6.39
CA ALA A 354 -9.17 -7.01 -6.71
C ALA A 354 -9.16 -5.65 -7.44
N ILE A 355 -8.32 -4.71 -7.01
CA ILE A 355 -8.12 -3.42 -7.70
C ILE A 355 -7.67 -3.65 -9.14
N PHE A 356 -6.62 -4.46 -9.35
CA PHE A 356 -6.13 -4.77 -10.68
C PHE A 356 -7.20 -5.45 -11.54
N PHE A 357 -7.87 -6.46 -10.98
CA PHE A 357 -8.91 -7.24 -11.63
C PHE A 357 -10.08 -6.38 -12.10
N ILE A 358 -10.70 -5.64 -11.17
CA ILE A 358 -11.86 -4.80 -11.42
C ILE A 358 -11.48 -3.67 -12.38
N GLY A 359 -10.33 -3.02 -12.14
CA GLY A 359 -9.88 -1.86 -12.93
C GLY A 359 -9.65 -2.18 -14.40
N ILE A 360 -9.00 -3.31 -14.70
CA ILE A 360 -8.81 -3.77 -16.08
C ILE A 360 -10.16 -4.12 -16.72
N LEU A 361 -11.00 -4.92 -16.05
CA LEU A 361 -12.29 -5.35 -16.61
C LEU A 361 -13.20 -4.17 -16.92
N ILE A 362 -13.47 -3.30 -15.94
CA ILE A 362 -14.41 -2.21 -16.10
C ILE A 362 -13.94 -1.23 -17.20
N THR A 363 -12.64 -0.96 -17.27
CA THR A 363 -12.06 -0.10 -18.32
C THR A 363 -12.33 -0.67 -19.71
N PHE A 364 -12.07 -1.96 -19.93
CA PHE A 364 -12.30 -2.57 -21.24
C PHE A 364 -13.78 -2.80 -21.56
N VAL A 365 -14.63 -3.03 -20.55
CA VAL A 365 -16.10 -3.06 -20.73
C VAL A 365 -16.59 -1.69 -21.22
N LEU A 366 -16.24 -0.60 -20.52
CA LEU A 366 -16.69 0.74 -20.90
C LEU A 366 -16.15 1.16 -22.27
N LYS A 367 -14.88 0.86 -22.54
CA LYS A 367 -14.27 1.11 -23.85
C LYS A 367 -15.03 0.40 -24.98
N GLU A 368 -15.31 -0.90 -24.86
CA GLU A 368 -16.04 -1.63 -25.92
C GLU A 368 -17.46 -1.09 -26.11
N TRP A 369 -18.17 -0.78 -25.02
CA TRP A 369 -19.50 -0.17 -25.11
C TRP A 369 -19.48 1.20 -25.79
N MET A 370 -18.45 2.01 -25.52
CA MET A 370 -18.25 3.31 -26.18
C MET A 370 -17.97 3.16 -27.68
N ASP A 371 -17.09 2.24 -28.06
CA ASP A 371 -16.74 2.00 -29.47
C ASP A 371 -17.96 1.54 -30.28
N LYS A 372 -18.81 0.67 -29.71
CA LYS A 372 -20.02 0.20 -30.39
C LYS A 372 -21.09 1.28 -30.52
N GLN A 373 -21.30 2.11 -29.51
CA GLN A 373 -22.28 3.20 -29.63
C GLN A 373 -21.88 4.22 -30.71
N ASN A 374 -20.60 4.56 -30.82
CA ASN A 374 -20.10 5.44 -31.88
C ASN A 374 -20.27 4.83 -33.28
N SER A 375 -20.12 3.50 -33.40
CA SER A 375 -20.18 2.80 -34.70
C SER A 375 -21.61 2.45 -35.14
N TYR A 376 -22.55 2.30 -34.20
CA TYR A 376 -23.90 1.76 -34.43
C TYR A 376 -24.97 2.58 -33.71
N SER A 377 -25.07 3.88 -34.03
CA SER A 377 -25.98 4.82 -33.36
C SER A 377 -27.48 4.47 -33.49
N TYR A 378 -27.86 3.62 -34.45
CA TYR A 378 -29.24 3.18 -34.68
C TYR A 378 -29.72 2.12 -33.68
N LEU A 379 -28.82 1.27 -33.16
CA LEU A 379 -29.09 0.36 -32.05
C LEU A 379 -29.07 1.18 -30.75
N ARG A 380 -30.17 1.88 -30.47
CA ARG A 380 -30.34 2.81 -29.33
C ARG A 380 -30.32 2.08 -27.97
N LEU A 381 -29.22 1.42 -27.61
CA LEU A 381 -28.95 1.08 -26.22
C LEU A 381 -28.66 2.38 -25.45
N PRO A 382 -29.33 2.63 -24.31
CA PRO A 382 -29.24 3.91 -23.65
C PRO A 382 -27.82 4.13 -23.12
N LYS A 383 -27.31 5.35 -23.24
CA LYS A 383 -26.05 5.80 -22.60
C LYS A 383 -26.03 5.52 -21.09
N LEU A 384 -27.22 5.41 -20.49
CA LEU A 384 -27.45 5.02 -19.10
C LEU A 384 -26.87 3.63 -18.76
N THR A 385 -26.75 2.70 -19.72
CA THR A 385 -26.20 1.36 -19.46
C THR A 385 -24.78 1.41 -18.88
N VAL A 386 -23.96 2.38 -19.31
CA VAL A 386 -22.59 2.58 -18.78
C VAL A 386 -22.63 2.97 -17.31
N VAL A 387 -23.55 3.86 -16.94
CA VAL A 387 -23.72 4.30 -15.55
C VAL A 387 -24.26 3.15 -14.70
N VAL A 388 -25.23 2.39 -15.20
CA VAL A 388 -25.77 1.20 -14.52
C VAL A 388 -24.69 0.16 -14.29
N ILE A 389 -23.85 -0.13 -15.28
CA ILE A 389 -22.69 -1.04 -15.13
C ILE A 389 -21.80 -0.60 -13.97
N CYS A 390 -21.45 0.70 -13.92
CA CYS A 390 -20.58 1.23 -12.88
C CYS A 390 -21.25 1.16 -11.49
N LEU A 391 -22.53 1.54 -11.40
CA LEU A 391 -23.30 1.47 -10.16
C LEU A 391 -23.40 0.03 -9.65
N SER A 392 -23.63 -0.95 -10.53
CA SER A 392 -23.68 -2.36 -10.16
C SER A 392 -22.36 -2.86 -9.59
N ILE A 393 -21.20 -2.48 -10.16
CA ILE A 393 -19.89 -2.88 -9.63
C ILE A 393 -19.58 -2.14 -8.33
N MET A 394 -20.10 -0.92 -8.16
CA MET A 394 -19.90 -0.11 -6.96
C MET A 394 -20.72 -0.59 -5.76
N THR A 395 -21.80 -1.36 -5.95
CA THR A 395 -22.71 -1.74 -4.86
C THR A 395 -22.03 -2.41 -3.67
N PRO A 396 -21.07 -3.36 -3.83
CA PRO A 396 -20.41 -3.99 -2.69
C PRO A 396 -19.52 -3.02 -1.89
N PHE A 397 -19.15 -1.89 -2.49
CA PHE A 397 -18.20 -0.93 -1.91
C PHE A 397 -18.88 0.36 -1.43
N LEU A 398 -20.21 0.39 -1.32
CA LEU A 398 -20.93 1.61 -0.90
C LEU A 398 -20.61 2.02 0.54
N ASP A 399 -20.51 1.05 1.46
CA ASP A 399 -20.16 1.33 2.85
C ASP A 399 -18.68 1.70 3.00
N ASP A 400 -17.81 1.09 2.20
CA ASP A 400 -16.40 1.51 2.08
C ASP A 400 -16.29 2.94 1.54
N GLY A 401 -17.13 3.30 0.56
CA GLY A 401 -17.22 4.65 0.02
C GLY A 401 -17.77 5.67 1.01
N ARG A 402 -18.73 5.30 1.87
CA ARG A 402 -19.16 6.16 2.99
C ARG A 402 -18.01 6.37 3.97
N SER A 403 -17.37 5.28 4.37
CA SER A 403 -16.23 5.27 5.30
C SER A 403 -15.03 6.06 4.76
N PHE A 404 -14.88 6.11 3.43
CA PHE A 404 -13.88 6.92 2.76
C PHE A 404 -14.05 8.41 3.09
N PHE A 405 -15.28 8.93 3.21
CA PHE A 405 -15.51 10.36 3.48
C PHE A 405 -15.77 10.71 4.95
N THR A 406 -16.16 9.74 5.78
CA THR A 406 -16.63 10.03 7.16
C THR A 406 -15.54 9.95 8.24
N HIS A 407 -14.26 9.82 7.89
CA HIS A 407 -13.09 10.01 8.78
C HIS A 407 -13.16 9.37 10.19
N GLY A 408 -13.91 8.27 10.36
CA GLY A 408 -14.27 7.71 11.66
C GLY A 408 -13.15 7.01 12.44
N TYR A 409 -11.88 7.33 12.18
CA TYR A 409 -10.74 6.51 12.60
C TYR A 409 -9.83 7.17 13.66
N ALA A 410 -10.12 8.40 14.10
CA ALA A 410 -9.29 9.12 15.08
C ALA A 410 -9.72 8.92 16.55
N ASN A 411 -10.98 8.55 16.82
CA ASN A 411 -11.53 8.65 18.18
C ASN A 411 -11.18 7.50 19.13
N THR A 412 -10.48 6.45 18.65
CA THR A 412 -10.07 5.29 19.47
C THR A 412 -8.57 4.99 19.38
N ASP A 413 -7.78 5.86 18.75
CA ASP A 413 -6.35 5.62 18.57
C ASP A 413 -5.56 6.00 19.84
N ILE A 414 -4.56 5.19 20.18
CA ILE A 414 -3.63 5.41 21.29
C ILE A 414 -2.59 6.50 20.96
N ARG A 415 -2.36 6.75 19.66
CA ARG A 415 -1.35 7.71 19.20
C ARG A 415 -1.52 9.10 19.79
N PRO A 416 -2.70 9.77 19.75
CA PRO A 416 -2.86 11.11 20.31
C PRO A 416 -2.41 11.19 21.77
N THR A 417 -2.75 10.19 22.59
CA THR A 417 -2.35 10.14 23.99
C THR A 417 -0.83 10.04 24.14
N ALA A 418 -0.19 9.11 23.40
CA ALA A 418 1.26 8.95 23.42
C ALA A 418 2.01 10.21 22.93
N SER A 419 1.55 10.79 21.82
CA SER A 419 2.13 12.00 21.22
C SER A 419 1.93 13.24 22.11
N ASN A 420 0.80 13.33 22.83
CA ASN A 420 0.57 14.41 23.81
C ASN A 420 1.53 14.32 25.00
N LEU A 421 1.70 13.13 25.59
CA LEU A 421 2.68 12.93 26.67
C LEU A 421 4.11 13.26 26.22
N LEU A 422 4.49 12.82 25.02
CA LEU A 422 5.81 13.16 24.45
C LEU A 422 5.96 14.67 24.21
N THR A 423 4.90 15.34 23.76
CA THR A 423 4.90 16.79 23.51
C THR A 423 5.01 17.56 24.83
N GLU A 424 4.28 17.15 25.85
CA GLU A 424 4.37 17.70 27.19
C GLU A 424 5.79 17.54 27.75
N LEU A 425 6.38 16.35 27.63
CA LEU A 425 7.76 16.11 28.06
C LEU A 425 8.75 17.02 27.33
N ARG A 426 8.60 17.22 26.01
CA ARG A 426 9.45 18.13 25.23
C ARG A 426 9.29 19.61 25.62
N GLN A 427 8.14 20.00 26.16
CA GLN A 427 7.89 21.36 26.64
C GLN A 427 8.49 21.61 28.02
N GLN A 428 8.56 20.58 28.85
CA GLN A 428 9.08 20.66 30.22
C GLN A 428 10.59 20.41 30.28
N GLU A 429 11.10 19.52 29.43
CA GLU A 429 12.45 18.96 29.53
C GLU A 429 13.20 19.00 28.19
N ASN A 430 14.51 19.26 28.25
CA ASN A 430 15.36 19.18 27.06
C ASN A 430 15.76 17.72 26.77
N ILE A 431 14.90 17.01 26.04
CA ILE A 431 15.17 15.62 25.64
C ILE A 431 15.95 15.53 24.34
N SER A 432 16.96 14.66 24.30
CA SER A 432 17.74 14.34 23.10
C SER A 432 17.31 12.98 22.50
N PRO A 433 17.72 12.64 21.27
CA PRO A 433 17.54 11.29 20.72
C PRO A 433 18.18 10.19 21.59
N ASN A 434 19.17 10.52 22.42
CA ASN A 434 19.85 9.58 23.33
C ASN A 434 19.15 9.42 24.68
N THR A 435 18.20 10.30 25.01
CA THR A 435 17.41 10.19 26.24
C THR A 435 16.60 8.90 26.18
N ARG A 436 16.78 8.03 27.17
CA ARG A 436 16.02 6.77 27.27
C ARG A 436 14.71 7.01 28.02
N ILE A 437 13.62 6.50 27.46
CA ILE A 437 12.27 6.67 27.99
C ILE A 437 11.59 5.31 28.04
N THR A 438 10.96 4.99 29.17
CA THR A 438 10.05 3.84 29.27
C THR A 438 8.61 4.31 29.10
N LEU A 439 7.84 3.63 28.28
CA LEU A 439 6.42 3.87 28.03
C LEU A 439 5.60 2.66 28.51
N LEU A 440 4.62 2.91 29.38
CA LEU A 440 3.68 1.91 29.87
C LEU A 440 2.31 2.12 29.24
N ASN A 441 1.80 1.05 28.63
CA ASN A 441 0.41 0.97 28.21
C ASN A 441 -0.10 -0.44 28.51
N ASP A 442 -0.41 -0.66 29.79
CA ASP A 442 -0.78 -1.97 30.30
C ASP A 442 -2.18 -2.38 29.84
N ILE A 443 -2.20 -3.27 28.85
CA ILE A 443 -3.41 -3.83 28.24
C ILE A 443 -3.53 -5.34 28.49
N GLY A 444 -2.56 -5.95 29.19
CA GLY A 444 -2.53 -7.39 29.48
C GLY A 444 -2.17 -8.27 28.28
N GLU A 445 -1.89 -7.68 27.12
CA GLU A 445 -1.52 -8.37 25.89
C GLU A 445 -0.53 -7.55 25.04
N SER A 446 -0.01 -8.15 23.97
CA SER A 446 0.96 -7.47 23.10
C SER A 446 0.25 -6.47 22.22
N ASP A 447 0.76 -5.24 22.11
CA ASP A 447 0.31 -4.28 21.10
C ASP A 447 0.91 -4.56 19.70
N HIS A 448 1.53 -5.73 19.53
CA HIS A 448 2.30 -6.16 18.35
C HIS A 448 3.38 -5.15 17.94
N GLY A 449 3.87 -4.35 18.89
CA GLY A 449 4.91 -3.34 18.70
C GLY A 449 4.41 -1.99 18.17
N PHE A 450 3.10 -1.73 18.18
CA PHE A 450 2.53 -0.48 17.68
C PHE A 450 3.18 0.76 18.29
N LEU A 451 3.16 0.87 19.63
CA LEU A 451 3.72 2.02 20.34
C LEU A 451 5.23 2.10 20.16
N ARG A 452 5.92 0.96 20.08
CA ARG A 452 7.37 0.93 19.84
C ARG A 452 7.71 1.57 18.49
N HIS A 453 6.99 1.23 17.42
CA HIS A 453 7.23 1.81 16.10
C HIS A 453 6.75 3.26 16.02
N LEU A 454 5.61 3.59 16.64
CA LEU A 454 5.14 4.97 16.77
C LEU A 454 6.20 5.87 17.43
N MET A 455 6.74 5.45 18.58
CA MET A 455 7.73 6.24 19.32
C MET A 455 9.06 6.36 18.57
N ARG A 456 9.46 5.31 17.83
CA ARG A 456 10.60 5.40 16.90
C ARG A 456 10.37 6.44 15.83
N TYR A 457 9.19 6.47 15.23
CA TYR A 457 8.82 7.47 14.22
C TYR A 457 8.75 8.89 14.81
N GLU A 458 8.13 9.08 15.98
CA GLU A 458 7.93 10.39 16.62
C GLU A 458 9.26 11.00 17.11
N ARG A 459 10.17 10.17 17.59
CA ARG A 459 11.44 10.60 18.18
C ARG A 459 12.65 10.43 17.26
N MET A 460 12.50 9.70 16.15
CA MET A 460 13.59 9.31 15.26
C MET A 460 14.77 8.66 16.00
N THR A 461 14.45 7.77 16.96
CA THR A 461 15.42 7.03 17.78
C THR A 461 14.83 5.72 18.29
N ALA A 462 15.67 4.70 18.51
CA ALA A 462 15.27 3.43 19.13
C ALA A 462 15.23 3.47 20.67
N ASN A 463 15.58 4.60 21.30
CA ASN A 463 15.71 4.74 22.76
C ASN A 463 14.37 4.92 23.50
N THR A 464 13.31 4.24 23.06
CA THR A 464 12.05 4.12 23.80
C THR A 464 11.75 2.66 24.06
N PHE A 465 11.63 2.30 25.33
CA PHE A 465 11.20 0.99 25.76
C PHE A 465 9.69 1.00 25.98
N VAL A 466 9.00 -0.04 25.55
CA VAL A 466 7.53 -0.12 25.63
C VAL A 466 7.16 -1.40 26.33
N HIS A 467 6.33 -1.29 27.36
CA HIS A 467 5.82 -2.43 28.12
C HIS A 467 4.29 -2.39 28.17
N THR A 468 3.66 -3.51 27.82
CA THR A 468 2.19 -3.63 27.69
C THR A 468 1.56 -4.65 28.63
N MET A 469 2.39 -5.42 29.35
CA MET A 469 1.98 -6.36 30.39
C MET A 469 3.17 -6.68 31.30
N CYS A 470 2.90 -7.22 32.49
CA CYS A 470 3.92 -7.70 33.41
C CYS A 470 3.42 -8.95 34.17
N THR A 471 3.17 -10.02 33.44
CA THR A 471 2.60 -11.26 34.01
C THR A 471 3.66 -12.34 34.22
N LEU A 472 4.70 -12.35 33.38
CA LEU A 472 5.77 -13.33 33.42
C LEU A 472 7.02 -12.74 34.09
N ALA A 473 7.80 -13.60 34.76
CA ALA A 473 9.06 -13.19 35.41
C ALA A 473 10.02 -12.48 34.45
N LYS A 474 10.08 -12.94 33.18
CA LYS A 474 10.90 -12.32 32.13
C LYS A 474 10.44 -10.91 31.75
N GLU A 475 9.13 -10.67 31.78
CA GLU A 475 8.55 -9.34 31.50
C GLU A 475 8.87 -8.39 32.64
N LYS A 476 8.73 -8.85 33.90
CA LYS A 476 9.16 -8.08 35.08
C LYS A 476 10.65 -7.73 34.99
N GLU A 477 11.50 -8.71 34.71
CA GLU A 477 12.95 -8.49 34.60
C GLU A 477 13.29 -7.45 33.53
N SER A 478 12.71 -7.57 32.33
CA SER A 478 12.92 -6.60 31.24
C SER A 478 12.40 -5.21 31.58
N LEU A 479 11.22 -5.11 32.21
CA LEU A 479 10.63 -3.84 32.64
C LEU A 479 11.55 -3.13 33.63
N ILE A 480 12.00 -3.85 34.65
CA ILE A 480 12.88 -3.29 35.68
C ILE A 480 14.22 -2.88 35.06
N GLU A 481 14.81 -3.69 34.18
CA GLU A 481 16.05 -3.34 33.47
C GLU A 481 15.89 -2.04 32.65
N ASP A 482 14.77 -1.88 31.94
CA ASP A 482 14.49 -0.70 31.12
C ASP A 482 14.19 0.55 31.96
N ILE A 483 13.55 0.40 33.12
CA ILE A 483 13.37 1.48 34.10
C ILE A 483 14.73 1.97 34.60
N HIS A 484 15.64 1.09 35.01
CA HIS A 484 16.98 1.47 35.46
C HIS A 484 17.80 2.22 34.39
N LYS A 485 17.54 1.94 33.12
CA LYS A 485 18.19 2.61 31.98
C LYS A 485 17.54 3.94 31.59
N SER A 486 16.31 4.19 32.03
CA SER A 486 15.50 5.30 31.56
C SER A 486 15.57 6.50 32.49
N ARG A 487 15.43 7.70 31.92
CA ARG A 487 15.37 8.95 32.69
C ARG A 487 13.93 9.39 32.96
N TYR A 488 13.01 8.95 32.10
CA TYR A 488 11.60 9.32 32.19
C TYR A 488 10.73 8.08 31.98
N LEU A 489 9.59 8.09 32.66
CA LEU A 489 8.51 7.13 32.50
C LEU A 489 7.28 7.86 31.98
N MET A 490 6.70 7.35 30.90
CA MET A 490 5.41 7.80 30.36
C MET A 490 4.38 6.71 30.63
N VAL A 491 3.29 7.05 31.30
CA VAL A 491 2.23 6.11 31.66
C VAL A 491 0.96 6.50 30.92
N ILE A 492 0.52 5.67 29.97
CA ILE A 492 -0.77 5.84 29.30
C ILE A 492 -1.87 5.10 30.07
N LYS A 493 -1.60 3.83 30.38
CA LYS A 493 -2.50 2.96 31.13
C LYS A 493 -1.66 2.07 32.02
N ILE A 494 -2.15 1.84 33.23
CA ILE A 494 -1.53 0.99 34.23
C ILE A 494 -2.62 0.23 34.98
N THR A 495 -2.41 -1.07 35.20
CA THR A 495 -3.27 -1.89 36.07
C THR A 495 -2.57 -2.16 37.39
N SER A 496 -3.33 -2.66 38.38
CA SER A 496 -2.77 -3.05 39.67
C SER A 496 -1.70 -4.15 39.56
N GLU A 497 -1.77 -5.00 38.52
CA GLU A 497 -0.74 -6.01 38.27
C GLU A 497 0.60 -5.38 37.87
N MET A 498 0.57 -4.38 36.97
CA MET A 498 1.76 -3.62 36.59
C MET A 498 2.28 -2.75 37.75
N GLU A 499 1.42 -2.18 38.59
CA GLU A 499 1.86 -1.48 39.81
C GLU A 499 2.60 -2.41 40.77
N MET A 500 2.12 -3.64 40.97
CA MET A 500 2.82 -4.64 41.79
C MET A 500 4.22 -4.96 41.22
N CYS A 501 4.37 -4.98 39.90
CA CYS A 501 5.69 -5.15 39.28
C CYS A 501 6.65 -4.00 39.55
N LEU A 502 6.15 -2.77 39.73
CA LEU A 502 6.96 -1.56 39.90
C LEU A 502 7.16 -1.17 41.37
N THR A 503 6.49 -1.84 42.33
CA THR A 503 6.46 -1.44 43.75
C THR A 503 7.86 -1.33 44.37
N GLU A 504 8.78 -2.23 44.00
CA GLU A 504 10.16 -2.24 44.52
C GLU A 504 11.03 -1.10 43.95
N ASN A 505 10.60 -0.49 42.84
CA ASN A 505 11.31 0.53 42.08
C ASN A 505 10.53 1.86 41.98
N SER A 506 9.59 2.09 42.90
CA SER A 506 8.79 3.32 42.94
C SER A 506 8.82 3.95 44.32
N SER A 507 9.10 5.25 44.37
CA SER A 507 8.88 6.08 45.57
C SER A 507 7.50 6.74 45.59
N VAL A 508 6.73 6.57 44.51
CA VAL A 508 5.35 7.04 44.38
C VAL A 508 4.40 5.90 44.78
N GLU A 509 3.52 6.16 45.75
CA GLU A 509 2.59 5.15 46.27
C GLU A 509 1.56 4.66 45.24
N ASN A 510 1.03 5.57 44.40
CA ASN A 510 0.06 5.25 43.35
C ASN A 510 0.51 5.85 42.02
N ILE A 511 0.76 5.01 41.03
CA ILE A 511 1.18 5.47 39.70
C ILE A 511 -0.08 5.65 38.86
N GLU A 512 -0.30 6.89 38.39
CA GLU A 512 -1.42 7.26 37.54
C GLU A 512 -0.94 7.52 36.11
N PRO A 513 -1.83 7.56 35.12
CA PRO A 513 -1.48 8.06 33.79
C PRO A 513 -0.83 9.45 33.86
N GLY A 514 0.31 9.62 33.17
CA GLY A 514 1.10 10.84 33.21
C GLY A 514 2.58 10.62 32.93
N LEU A 515 3.38 11.66 33.18
CA LEU A 515 4.84 11.64 33.06
C LEU A 515 5.48 11.53 34.44
N TYR A 516 6.62 10.86 34.53
CA TYR A 516 7.41 10.75 35.76
C TYR A 516 8.91 10.81 35.48
N HIS A 517 9.67 11.35 36.44
CA HIS A 517 11.12 11.23 36.51
C HIS A 517 11.53 9.87 37.07
N ILE A 518 12.63 9.35 36.53
CA ILE A 518 13.35 8.22 37.09
C ILE A 518 14.70 8.73 37.57
N GLU A 519 14.97 8.56 38.86
CA GLU A 519 16.22 8.93 39.51
C GLU A 519 16.87 7.67 40.09
N ASP A 520 18.10 7.37 39.68
CA ASP A 520 18.85 6.18 40.10
C ASP A 520 18.07 4.86 39.97
N GLY A 521 17.24 4.75 38.92
CA GLY A 521 16.41 3.57 38.64
C GLY A 521 15.15 3.45 39.49
N VAL A 522 14.75 4.52 40.18
CA VAL A 522 13.54 4.61 40.99
C VAL A 522 12.60 5.68 40.42
N ILE A 523 11.32 5.35 40.31
CA ILE A 523 10.28 6.29 39.89
C ILE A 523 10.08 7.32 41.02
N ALA A 524 10.39 8.58 40.73
CA ALA A 524 10.53 9.62 41.73
C ALA A 524 9.29 10.51 41.86
N SER A 525 8.97 11.29 40.81
CA SER A 525 7.90 12.30 40.86
C SER A 525 7.38 12.65 39.47
N LYS A 526 6.20 13.28 39.38
CA LYS A 526 5.71 13.87 38.13
C LYS A 526 6.55 15.13 37.77
N PRO A 527 6.89 15.38 36.49
CA PRO A 527 7.60 16.59 36.09
C PRO A 527 6.77 17.83 36.40
N ILE A 528 7.45 18.92 36.73
CA ILE A 528 6.81 20.14 37.24
C ILE A 528 5.99 20.79 36.11
N HIS A 529 4.66 20.90 36.29
CA HIS A 529 3.83 21.72 35.42
C HIS A 529 4.30 23.19 35.52
N HIS A 530 4.86 23.73 34.45
CA HIS A 530 5.28 25.14 34.37
C HIS A 530 4.12 26.16 34.49
N LYS A 531 2.89 25.73 34.79
CA LYS A 531 1.74 26.62 35.03
C LYS A 531 1.58 27.09 36.48
N ASP A 532 2.24 26.47 37.45
CA ASP A 532 2.07 26.85 38.87
C ASP A 532 3.09 27.88 39.38
N GLN A 533 4.02 28.35 38.54
CA GLN A 533 5.02 29.37 38.91
C GLN A 533 4.72 30.80 38.45
N LEU A 534 3.52 31.09 37.95
CA LEU A 534 3.08 32.47 37.63
C LEU A 534 2.14 33.08 38.68
N ASN A 535 1.87 32.39 39.79
CA ASN A 535 1.06 32.89 40.92
C ASN A 535 1.80 32.79 42.26
N GLN A 536 3.06 33.24 42.32
CA GLN A 536 3.71 33.61 43.58
C GLN A 536 4.30 35.00 43.49
#